data_AF-A0A4S3JMJ2-F1
#
_entry.id   AF-A0A4S3JMJ2-F1
#
_cell.length_a   1.000
_cell.length_b   1.000
_cell.length_c   1.000
_cell.angle_alpha   90.00
_cell.angle_beta   90.00
_cell.angle_gamma   90.00
#
_symmetry.space_group_name_H-M   'P 1'
#
loop_
_entity.id
_entity.type
_entity.pdbx_description
1 polymer ?
#
loop_
_entity_poly.entity_id
_entity_poly.type
_entity_poly.pdbx_seq_one_letter_code
_entity_poly.pdbx_strand_id
1 'polypeptide(L)'
;MINHARLTGGLVRKDPVDTTHPLVRVHPVTGEKCLFINGEFVTKIQGLKEPEQRWLLDFLMQHIISGHDFQARVRWQPKTVVIFDNRCTLHSAIVDYLDDDYGAKLRHIFRLAALGEKPIPVYDQFE
;
A
#
# COMPACT_ATOMS: atom_id res chain seq x y z
N MET A 1 0.83 -2.25 12.76
CA MET A 1 2.13 -2.94 12.95
C MET A 1 2.87 -2.55 14.25
N ILE A 2 3.15 -1.27 14.54
CA ILE A 2 3.89 -0.89 15.77
C ILE A 2 3.16 -1.29 17.05
N ASN A 3 1.84 -1.07 17.12
CA ASN A 3 1.05 -1.47 18.29
C ASN A 3 1.10 -2.98 18.52
N HIS A 4 1.04 -3.79 17.45
CA HIS A 4 1.20 -5.24 17.55
C HIS A 4 2.61 -5.60 18.06
N ALA A 5 3.67 -5.00 17.51
CA ALA A 5 5.03 -5.23 17.98
C ALA A 5 5.19 -4.88 19.47
N ARG A 6 4.63 -3.75 19.94
CA ARG A 6 4.64 -3.38 21.37
C ARG A 6 3.89 -4.40 22.22
N LEU A 7 2.71 -4.84 21.78
CA LEU A 7 1.88 -5.81 22.49
C LEU A 7 2.53 -7.19 22.59
N THR A 8 3.32 -7.61 21.60
CA THR A 8 4.02 -8.90 21.59
C THR A 8 5.45 -8.84 22.13
N GLY A 9 5.88 -7.71 22.73
CA GLY A 9 7.24 -7.52 23.22
C GLY A 9 8.31 -7.46 22.12
N GLY A 10 7.92 -7.22 20.87
CA GLY A 10 8.79 -7.07 19.72
C GLY A 10 9.51 -5.72 19.67
N LEU A 11 10.67 -5.68 19.01
CA LEU A 11 11.49 -4.48 18.86
C LEU A 11 10.80 -3.43 17.96
N VAL A 12 10.52 -2.25 18.52
CA VAL A 12 10.08 -1.08 17.76
C VAL A 12 11.32 -0.35 17.24
N ARG A 13 11.53 -0.36 15.92
CA ARG A 13 12.71 0.28 15.30
C ARG A 13 12.54 1.78 15.02
N LYS A 14 11.30 2.26 14.90
CA LYS A 14 10.97 3.67 14.62
C LYS A 14 9.60 3.99 15.19
N ASP A 15 9.45 5.20 15.72
CA ASP A 15 8.15 5.72 16.13
C ASP A 15 7.23 6.00 14.93
N PRO A 16 5.90 5.96 15.15
CA PRO A 16 4.95 6.30 14.10
C PRO A 16 5.20 7.73 13.62
N VAL A 17 5.13 7.90 12.30
CA VAL A 17 5.22 9.21 11.64
C VAL A 17 3.85 9.49 11.06
N ASP A 18 3.31 10.67 11.35
CA ASP A 18 2.13 11.22 10.68
C ASP A 18 2.58 12.12 9.53
N THR A 19 2.04 11.92 8.34
CA THR A 19 2.39 12.71 7.16
C THR A 19 1.18 12.85 6.25
N THR A 20 0.90 14.09 5.85
CA THR A 20 -0.13 14.37 4.87
C THR A 20 0.41 14.14 3.46
N HIS A 21 -0.31 13.33 2.69
CA HIS A 21 -0.04 13.04 1.28
C HIS A 21 -1.27 13.36 0.41
N PRO A 22 -1.10 13.67 -0.88
CA PRO A 22 -2.23 13.87 -1.77
C PRO A 22 -2.93 12.53 -2.07
N LEU A 23 -4.26 12.55 -2.20
CA LEU A 23 -5.03 11.36 -2.64
C LEU A 23 -4.75 10.99 -4.10
N VAL A 24 -4.43 11.99 -4.93
CA VAL A 24 -4.01 11.81 -6.32
C VAL A 24 -2.65 12.46 -6.49
N ARG A 25 -1.67 11.63 -6.83
CA ARG A 25 -0.31 12.09 -7.12
C ARG A 25 -0.04 12.10 -8.62
N VAL A 26 0.96 12.87 -9.03
CA VAL A 26 1.56 12.79 -10.36
C VAL A 26 2.81 11.92 -10.29
N HIS A 27 2.96 11.01 -11.24
CA HIS A 27 4.17 10.20 -11.36
C HIS A 27 5.30 11.08 -11.93
N PRO A 28 6.45 11.23 -11.22
CA PRO A 28 7.47 12.22 -11.58
C PRO A 28 8.17 11.95 -12.92
N VAL A 29 8.14 10.70 -13.39
CA VAL A 29 8.75 10.30 -14.68
C VAL A 29 7.72 10.26 -15.82
N THR A 30 6.60 9.54 -15.67
CA THR A 30 5.59 9.38 -16.72
C THR A 30 4.60 10.53 -16.83
N GLY A 31 4.46 11.37 -15.79
CA GLY A 31 3.44 12.42 -15.73
C GLY A 31 2.02 11.92 -15.48
N GLU A 32 1.82 10.61 -15.33
CA GLU A 32 0.50 10.01 -15.11
C GLU A 32 -0.06 10.35 -13.73
N LYS A 33 -1.39 10.41 -13.64
CA LYS A 33 -2.10 10.60 -12.38
C LYS A 33 -2.38 9.24 -11.75
N CYS A 34 -2.00 9.07 -10.50
CA CYS A 34 -2.19 7.82 -9.77
C CYS A 34 -2.99 8.04 -8.50
N LEU A 35 -3.94 7.14 -8.21
CA LEU A 35 -4.58 7.07 -6.90
C LEU A 35 -3.53 6.66 -5.86
N PHE A 36 -3.21 7.57 -4.94
CA PHE A 36 -2.18 7.39 -3.93
C PHE A 36 -2.79 7.14 -2.56
N ILE A 37 -3.53 6.04 -2.49
CA ILE A 37 -4.26 5.63 -1.30
C ILE A 37 -3.83 4.22 -0.89
N ASN A 38 -3.75 3.97 0.41
CA ASN A 38 -3.53 2.63 0.94
C ASN A 38 -4.38 2.46 2.20
N GLY A 39 -5.33 1.53 2.16
CA GLY A 39 -6.28 1.30 3.26
C GLY A 39 -5.64 0.93 4.60
N GLU A 40 -4.38 0.47 4.62
CA GLU A 40 -3.68 0.17 5.87
C GLU A 40 -3.03 1.39 6.52
N PHE A 41 -2.78 2.47 5.76
CA PHE A 41 -1.99 3.62 6.23
C PHE A 41 -2.80 4.92 6.32
N VAL A 42 -3.88 5.06 5.56
CA VAL A 42 -4.71 6.28 5.60
C VAL A 42 -5.53 6.29 6.89
N THR A 43 -5.33 7.34 7.70
CA THR A 43 -6.05 7.55 8.96
C THR A 43 -7.11 8.64 8.86
N LYS A 44 -6.90 9.64 7.99
CA LYS A 44 -7.82 10.76 7.81
C LYS A 44 -7.72 11.38 6.41
N ILE A 45 -8.85 11.84 5.86
CA ILE A 45 -8.87 12.78 4.72
C ILE A 45 -9.09 14.20 5.26
N GLN A 46 -8.18 15.12 4.91
CA GLN A 46 -8.30 16.52 5.31
C GLN A 46 -9.55 17.16 4.74
N GLY A 47 -10.26 17.94 5.58
CA GLY A 47 -11.47 18.66 5.18
C GLY A 47 -12.76 17.84 5.18
N LEU A 48 -12.71 16.51 5.39
CA LEU A 48 -13.88 15.65 5.46
C LEU A 48 -14.22 15.23 6.89
N LYS A 49 -15.51 15.05 7.16
CA LYS A 49 -16.02 14.42 8.38
C LYS A 49 -15.85 12.91 8.30
N GLU A 50 -15.85 12.23 9.46
CA GLU A 50 -15.74 10.77 9.56
C GLU A 50 -16.64 9.98 8.60
N PRO A 51 -17.95 10.27 8.47
CA PRO A 51 -18.81 9.52 7.54
C PRO A 51 -18.43 9.75 6.07
N GLU A 52 -18.03 10.97 5.72
CA GLU A 52 -17.70 11.38 4.35
C GLU A 52 -16.40 10.73 3.89
N GLN A 53 -15.36 10.79 4.72
CA GLN A 53 -14.09 10.16 4.40
C GLN A 53 -14.20 8.64 4.32
N ARG A 54 -14.99 8.02 5.20
CA ARG A 54 -15.17 6.57 5.19
C ARG A 54 -15.81 6.13 3.89
N TRP A 55 -16.89 6.78 3.48
CA TRP A 55 -17.56 6.46 2.22
C TRP A 55 -16.62 6.63 1.02
N LEU A 56 -15.85 7.73 0.98
CA LEU A 56 -14.91 7.98 -0.11
C LEU A 56 -13.77 6.95 -0.16
N LEU A 57 -13.17 6.62 0.98
CA LEU A 57 -12.11 5.61 1.07
C LEU A 57 -12.63 4.24 0.66
N ASP A 58 -13.80 3.84 1.16
CA ASP A 58 -14.42 2.56 0.82
C ASP A 58 -14.69 2.48 -0.70
N PHE A 59 -15.22 3.54 -1.30
CA PHE A 59 -15.46 3.60 -2.74
C PHE A 59 -14.16 3.45 -3.56
N LEU A 60 -13.14 4.25 -3.24
CA LEU A 60 -11.88 4.23 -3.99
C LEU A 60 -11.11 2.93 -3.79
N MET A 61 -11.11 2.38 -2.58
CA MET A 61 -10.51 1.07 -2.31
C MET A 61 -11.27 -0.04 -3.03
N GLN A 62 -12.61 -0.02 -3.03
CA GLN A 62 -13.43 -0.99 -3.75
C GLN A 62 -13.12 -1.00 -5.25
N HIS A 63 -12.95 0.19 -5.85
CA HIS A 63 -12.53 0.33 -7.24
C HIS A 63 -11.19 -0.40 -7.49
N ILE A 64 -10.17 -0.14 -6.66
CA ILE A 64 -8.84 -0.75 -6.84
C ILE A 64 -8.87 -2.27 -6.64
N ILE A 65 -9.54 -2.77 -5.60
CA ILE A 65 -9.53 -4.20 -5.26
C ILE A 65 -10.42 -5.04 -6.18
N SER A 66 -11.47 -4.45 -6.77
CA SER A 66 -12.40 -5.16 -7.67
C SER A 66 -11.99 -5.08 -9.14
N GLY A 67 -11.09 -4.16 -9.50
CA GLY A 67 -10.66 -3.98 -10.88
C GLY A 67 -9.65 -5.02 -11.33
N HIS A 68 -10.12 -6.22 -11.64
CA HIS A 68 -9.26 -7.31 -12.12
C HIS A 68 -8.53 -6.99 -13.43
N ASP A 69 -9.06 -6.07 -14.24
CA ASP A 69 -8.48 -5.64 -15.51
C ASP A 69 -7.12 -4.95 -15.36
N PHE A 70 -6.80 -4.44 -14.17
CA PHE A 70 -5.54 -3.77 -13.85
C PHE A 70 -4.78 -4.45 -12.70
N GLN A 71 -5.06 -5.74 -12.46
CA GLN A 71 -4.36 -6.54 -11.45
C GLN A 71 -3.44 -7.58 -12.09
N ALA A 72 -2.30 -7.81 -11.44
CA ALA A 72 -1.42 -8.94 -11.73
C ALA A 72 -1.27 -9.81 -10.49
N ARG A 73 -1.44 -11.13 -10.65
CA ARG A 73 -1.21 -12.11 -9.58
C ARG A 73 0.02 -12.95 -9.91
N VAL A 74 1.01 -12.89 -9.03
CA VAL A 74 2.26 -13.64 -9.19
C VAL A 74 2.21 -14.92 -8.36
N ARG A 75 2.43 -16.07 -9.01
CA ARG A 75 2.69 -17.34 -8.34
C ARG A 75 4.20 -17.48 -8.13
N TRP A 76 4.65 -17.32 -6.88
CA TRP A 76 6.06 -17.43 -6.52
C TRP A 76 6.62 -18.81 -6.82
N GLN A 77 7.85 -18.85 -7.34
CA GLN A 77 8.70 -20.03 -7.49
C GLN A 77 10.12 -19.69 -7.01
N PRO A 78 10.98 -20.68 -6.72
CA PRO A 78 12.37 -20.42 -6.42
C PRO A 78 13.01 -19.54 -7.50
N LYS A 79 13.72 -18.49 -7.08
CA LYS A 79 14.39 -17.50 -7.94
C LYS A 79 13.46 -16.54 -8.72
N THR A 80 12.14 -16.56 -8.47
CA THR A 80 11.26 -15.50 -8.99
C THR A 80 11.66 -14.14 -8.41
N VAL A 81 11.81 -13.15 -9.28
CA VAL A 81 12.04 -11.75 -8.91
C VAL A 81 10.87 -10.94 -9.44
N VAL A 82 10.29 -10.12 -8.57
CA VAL A 82 9.24 -9.16 -8.92
C VAL A 82 9.75 -7.77 -8.64
N ILE A 83 9.66 -6.90 -9.64
CA ILE A 83 9.94 -5.48 -9.54
C ILE A 83 8.64 -4.75 -9.84
N PHE A 84 8.26 -3.83 -8.98
CA PHE A 84 7.05 -3.02 -9.14
C PHE A 84 7.33 -1.60 -8.68
N ASP A 85 6.65 -0.64 -9.31
CA ASP A 85 6.76 0.77 -8.98
C ASP A 85 5.76 1.14 -7.88
N ASN A 86 6.26 1.37 -6.66
CA ASN A 86 5.43 1.75 -5.51
C ASN A 86 4.68 3.09 -5.69
N ARG A 87 5.04 3.89 -6.69
CA ARG A 87 4.41 5.20 -6.93
C ARG A 87 3.05 5.06 -7.61
N CYS A 88 2.80 3.94 -8.29
CA CYS A 88 1.56 3.70 -9.04
C CYS A 88 0.92 2.32 -8.76
N THR A 89 1.45 1.54 -7.81
CA THR A 89 0.95 0.19 -7.52
C THR A 89 0.58 0.02 -6.05
N LEU A 90 -0.46 -0.78 -5.81
CA LEU A 90 -0.74 -1.41 -4.53
C LEU A 90 -0.47 -2.90 -4.64
N HIS A 91 -0.09 -3.51 -3.53
CA HIS A 91 0.13 -4.95 -3.45
C HIS A 91 -0.43 -5.50 -2.15
N SER A 92 -0.82 -6.78 -2.16
CA SER A 92 -1.29 -7.50 -0.99
C SER A 92 -0.52 -8.81 -0.84
N ALA A 93 -0.15 -9.14 0.40
CA ALA A 93 0.43 -10.43 0.72
C ALA A 93 -0.69 -11.45 0.89
N ILE A 94 -0.73 -12.45 0.01
CA ILE A 94 -1.71 -13.53 0.10
C ILE A 94 -1.23 -14.59 1.10
N VAL A 95 -2.07 -14.88 2.09
CA VAL A 95 -1.84 -15.94 3.10
C VAL A 95 -2.43 -17.25 2.59
N ASP A 96 -1.79 -17.84 1.59
CA ASP A 96 -2.19 -19.10 0.92
C ASP A 96 -1.27 -20.28 1.23
N TYR A 97 -0.50 -20.18 2.30
CA TYR A 97 0.52 -21.15 2.71
C TYR A 97 0.25 -21.76 4.09
N LEU A 98 -0.96 -21.61 4.60
CA LEU A 98 -1.45 -22.34 5.77
C LEU A 98 -2.03 -23.67 5.29
N ASP A 99 -1.58 -24.79 5.87
CA ASP A 99 -2.09 -26.13 5.61
C ASP A 99 -2.87 -26.60 6.84
N ASP A 100 -4.09 -27.11 6.63
CA ASP A 100 -5.03 -27.46 7.72
C ASP A 100 -4.49 -28.56 8.62
N ASP A 101 -3.62 -29.43 8.08
CA ASP A 101 -3.06 -30.60 8.78
C ASP A 101 -1.61 -30.42 9.27
N TYR A 102 -0.83 -29.49 8.68
CA TYR A 102 0.63 -29.42 8.89
C TYR A 102 1.16 -28.03 9.28
N GLY A 103 0.29 -27.04 9.49
CA GLY A 103 0.69 -25.68 9.87
C GLY A 103 1.23 -24.86 8.69
N ALA A 104 1.84 -23.71 8.98
CA ALA A 104 2.32 -22.77 7.96
C ALA A 104 3.56 -23.30 7.22
N LYS A 105 3.49 -23.38 5.88
CA LYS A 105 4.67 -23.64 5.04
C LYS A 105 5.57 -22.42 5.03
N LEU A 106 6.86 -22.60 5.32
CA LEU A 106 7.82 -21.51 5.37
C LEU A 106 7.98 -20.87 3.98
N ARG A 107 7.72 -19.56 3.89
CA ARG A 107 7.98 -18.73 2.71
C ARG A 107 8.97 -17.64 3.09
N HIS A 108 10.13 -17.63 2.44
CA HIS A 108 11.18 -16.63 2.69
C HIS A 108 11.41 -15.77 1.44
N ILE A 109 11.40 -14.44 1.62
CA ILE A 109 11.56 -13.45 0.56
C ILE A 109 12.52 -12.37 1.05
N PHE A 110 13.48 -11.98 0.22
CA PHE A 110 14.29 -10.78 0.44
C PHE A 110 13.68 -9.60 -0.33
N ARG A 111 13.56 -8.45 0.32
CA ARG A 111 13.03 -7.23 -0.29
C ARG A 111 14.06 -6.10 -0.20
N LEU A 112 14.30 -5.46 -1.35
CA LEU A 112 15.01 -4.19 -1.44
C LEU A 112 14.00 -3.11 -1.84
N ALA A 113 14.17 -1.91 -1.31
CA ALA A 113 13.37 -0.75 -1.68
C ALA A 113 14.31 0.42 -1.99
N ALA A 114 14.08 1.08 -3.12
CA ALA A 114 14.76 2.32 -3.44
C ALA A 114 14.19 3.47 -2.60
N LEU A 115 15.02 4.49 -2.34
CA LEU A 115 14.54 5.74 -1.73
C LEU A 115 13.64 6.47 -2.74
N GLY A 116 12.44 6.85 -2.30
CA GLY A 116 11.48 7.59 -3.11
C GLY A 116 11.51 9.09 -2.86
N GLU A 117 10.94 9.85 -3.80
CA GLU A 117 10.70 11.28 -3.69
C GLU A 117 9.45 11.63 -2.85
N LYS A 118 9.31 12.92 -2.50
CA LYS A 118 8.06 13.43 -1.94
C LYS A 118 6.97 13.39 -3.02
N PRO A 119 5.77 12.83 -2.76
CA PRO A 119 4.69 12.80 -3.76
C PRO A 119 4.31 14.19 -4.25
N ILE A 120 4.21 14.35 -5.58
CA ILE A 120 3.77 15.57 -6.25
C ILE A 120 2.24 15.54 -6.33
N PRO A 121 1.53 16.50 -5.75
CA PRO A 121 0.08 16.55 -5.82
C PRO A 121 -0.40 16.94 -7.23
N VAL A 122 -1.59 16.49 -7.61
CA VAL A 122 -2.18 16.86 -8.92
C VAL A 122 -2.56 18.35 -9.02
N TYR A 123 -2.82 19.01 -7.89
CA TYR A 123 -3.28 20.41 -7.91
C TYR A 123 -2.17 21.41 -8.27
N ASP A 124 -0.90 21.04 -8.14
CA ASP A 124 0.23 21.82 -8.64
C ASP A 124 0.26 21.93 -10.18
N GLN A 125 -0.59 21.16 -10.89
CA GLN A 125 -0.75 21.27 -12.34
C GLN A 125 -1.78 22.32 -12.79
N PHE A 126 -2.56 22.87 -11.85
CA PHE A 126 -3.66 23.81 -12.14
C PHE A 126 -3.34 25.25 -11.71
N GLU A 127 -2.14 25.51 -11.22
CA GLU A 127 -1.57 26.85 -10.98
C GLU A 127 -0.67 27.26 -12.14
#